data_AF-A0A3D4Z7L4-F1
#
_entry.id   AF-A0A3D4Z7L4-F1
#
_cell.length_a   1.000
_cell.length_b   1.000
_cell.length_c   1.000
_cell.angle_alpha   90.00
_cell.angle_beta   90.00
_cell.angle_gamma   90.00
#
_symmetry.space_group_name_H-M   'P 1'
#
loop_
_entity.id
_entity.type
_entity.pdbx_description
1 polymer ?
#
loop_
_entity_poly.entity_id
_entity_poly.type
_entity_poly.pdbx_seq_one_letter_code
_entity_poly.pdbx_strand_id
1 'polypeptide(L)' 'MLAHISGMFAARGFNIDALSVAPTSDPKISRMTLITHGNEQIIEQILKQLNRLIDVLKVIDVSSEECVRRELMLVKL' A
#
# COMPACT_ATOMS: atom_id res chain seq x y z
N MET A 1 8.65 0.58 -9.35
CA MET A 1 7.82 0.34 -8.14
C MET A 1 6.45 1.04 -8.14
N LEU A 2 6.30 2.36 -7.90
CA LEU A 2 4.96 2.98 -7.71
C LEU A 2 3.99 2.70 -8.87
N ALA A 3 4.41 2.97 -10.11
CA ALA A 3 3.60 2.74 -11.30
C ALA A 3 3.15 1.27 -11.47
N HIS A 4 3.98 0.31 -11.02
CA HIS A 4 3.65 -1.12 -11.07
C HIS A 4 2.53 -1.46 -10.07
N ILE A 5 2.60 -0.91 -8.86
CA ILE A 5 1.59 -1.12 -7.83
C ILE A 5 0.28 -0.44 -8.23
N SER A 6 0.31 0.84 -8.63
CA SER A 6 -0.90 1.53 -9.07
C SER A 6 -1.54 0.87 -10.29
N GLY A 7 -0.73 0.43 -11.25
CA GLY A 7 -1.20 -0.33 -12.42
C GLY A 7 -1.83 -1.67 -12.06
N MET A 8 -1.25 -2.39 -11.09
CA MET A 8 -1.80 -3.66 -10.60
C MET A 8 -3.20 -3.50 -10.00
N PHE A 9 -3.42 -2.44 -9.23
CA PHE A 9 -4.73 -2.10 -8.65
C PHE A 9 -5.74 -1.71 -9.73
N ALA A 10 -5.35 -0.81 -10.63
CA ALA A 10 -6.21 -0.34 -11.72
C ALA A 10 -6.64 -1.50 -12.65
N ALA A 11 -5.72 -2.38 -13.02
CA ALA A 11 -6.00 -3.51 -13.91
C ALA A 11 -6.96 -4.55 -13.32
N ARG A 12 -7.08 -4.62 -11.99
CA ARG A 12 -7.96 -5.56 -11.28
C ARG A 12 -9.21 -4.92 -10.69
N GLY A 13 -9.37 -3.61 -10.87
CA GLY A 13 -10.50 -2.87 -10.29
C GLY A 13 -10.48 -2.83 -8.76
N PHE A 14 -9.29 -2.86 -8.16
CA PHE A 14 -9.15 -2.69 -6.71
C PHE A 14 -9.17 -1.20 -6.35
N ASN A 15 -9.91 -0.85 -5.31
CA ASN A 15 -9.95 0.54 -4.81
C ASN A 15 -8.67 0.88 -4.04
N ILE A 16 -8.24 2.14 -4.12
CA ILE A 16 -7.21 2.71 -3.27
C ILE A 16 -7.81 3.94 -2.61
N ASP A 17 -7.89 3.93 -1.29
CA ASP A 17 -8.42 5.05 -0.51
C ASP A 17 -7.32 6.05 -0.20
N ALA A 18 -6.14 5.54 0.13
CA ALA A 18 -4.95 6.35 0.32
C ALA A 18 -3.69 5.56 0.00
N LEU A 19 -2.68 6.28 -0.51
CA LEU A 19 -1.36 5.76 -0.78
C LEU A 19 -0.33 6.82 -0.37
N SER A 20 0.61 6.44 0.46
CA SER A 20 1.78 7.26 0.80
C SER A 20 3.05 6.46 0.54
N VAL A 21 4.07 7.11 0.00
CA VAL A 21 5.37 6.50 -0.27
C VAL A 21 6.48 7.44 0.15
N ALA A 22 7.48 6.89 0.85
CA ALA A 22 8.66 7.62 1.29
C ALA A 22 9.90 6.73 1.29
N PRO A 23 11.11 7.29 1.06
CA PRO A 23 12.34 6.54 1.26
C PRO A 23 12.50 6.14 2.73
N THR A 24 13.18 5.03 2.97
CA THR A 24 13.59 4.62 4.32
C THR A 24 14.98 5.16 4.67
N SER A 25 15.52 4.80 5.83
CA SER A 25 16.92 5.07 6.18
C SER A 25 17.91 4.48 5.17
N ASP A 26 17.54 3.37 4.52
CA ASP A 26 18.22 2.92 3.30
C ASP A 26 17.56 3.60 2.08
N PRO A 27 18.27 4.48 1.35
CA PRO A 27 17.71 5.21 0.21
C PRO A 27 17.37 4.30 -0.98
N LYS A 28 17.86 3.04 -1.00
CA LYS A 28 17.47 2.05 -2.02
C LYS A 28 16.11 1.43 -1.74
N ILE A 29 15.59 1.60 -0.53
CA ILE A 29 14.33 1.01 -0.08
C ILE A 29 13.32 2.13 0.14
N SER A 30 12.16 2.01 -0.49
CA SER A 30 10.99 2.84 -0.22
C SER A 30 9.97 2.07 0.60
N ARG A 31 9.35 2.74 1.57
CA ARG A 31 8.20 2.22 2.31
C ARG A 31 6.94 2.83 1.71
N MET A 32 5.97 1.97 1.41
CA MET A 32 4.66 2.37 0.95
C MET A 32 3.60 1.97 1.98
N THR A 33 2.73 2.91 2.33
CA THR A 33 1.54 2.66 3.14
C THR A 33 0.33 2.80 2.23
N LEU A 34 -0.48 1.76 2.17
CA LEU A 34 -1.67 1.68 1.32
C LEU A 34 -2.88 1.40 2.19
N ILE A 35 -3.97 2.13 1.96
CA ILE A 35 -5.28 1.89 2.55
C ILE A 35 -6.23 1.52 1.42
N THR A 36 -6.93 0.41 1.60
CA THR A 36 -7.89 -0.16 0.64
C THR A 36 -8.96 -0.92 1.42
N HIS A 37 -10.10 -1.13 0.78
CA HIS A 37 -11.23 -1.87 1.34
C HIS A 37 -11.67 -2.97 0.38
N GLY A 38 -12.05 -4.11 0.95
CA GLY A 38 -12.54 -5.27 0.24
C GLY A 38 -13.00 -6.35 1.20
N ASN A 39 -13.66 -7.38 0.67
CA ASN A 39 -13.89 -8.60 1.44
C ASN A 39 -12.57 -9.36 1.62
N GLU A 40 -12.57 -10.37 2.49
CA GLU A 40 -11.38 -11.17 2.80
C GLU A 40 -10.72 -11.77 1.54
N GLN A 41 -11.52 -12.23 0.57
CA GLN A 41 -11.02 -12.77 -0.70
C GLN A 41 -10.27 -11.72 -1.52
N ILE A 42 -10.79 -10.48 -1.61
CA ILE A 42 -10.14 -9.38 -2.33
C ILE A 42 -8.82 -9.00 -1.63
N ILE A 43 -8.83 -8.88 -0.30
CA ILE A 43 -7.61 -8.55 0.47
C ILE A 43 -6.55 -9.64 0.29
N GLU A 44 -6.92 -10.91 0.38
CA GLU A 44 -6.01 -12.04 0.16
C GLU A 44 -5.42 -12.01 -1.26
N GLN A 45 -6.24 -11.70 -2.27
CA GLN A 45 -5.76 -11.55 -3.64
C GLN A 45 -4.77 -10.38 -3.77
N ILE A 46 -5.06 -9.21 -3.20
CA ILE A 46 -4.17 -8.05 -3.18
C ILE A 46 -2.82 -8.43 -2.57
N LEU A 47 -2.82 -9.04 -1.38
CA LEU A 47 -1.61 -9.47 -0.69
C LEU A 47 -0.79 -10.46 -1.53
N LYS A 48 -1.45 -11.45 -2.14
CA LYS A 48 -0.77 -12.42 -3.03
C LYS A 48 -0.15 -11.74 -4.26
N GLN A 49 -0.83 -10.78 -4.87
CA GLN A 49 -0.29 -10.08 -6.04
C GLN A 49 0.89 -9.20 -5.67
N LEU A 50 0.81 -8.45 -4.57
CA LEU A 50 1.90 -7.60 -4.10
C LEU A 50 3.17 -8.43 -3.80
N ASN A 51 3.03 -9.58 -3.14
CA ASN A 51 4.16 -10.48 -2.86
C ASN A 51 4.81 -11.09 -4.11
N ARG A 52 4.15 -11.07 -5.27
CA ARG A 52 4.71 -11.59 -6.54
C ARG A 52 5.45 -10.54 -7.35
N LEU A 53 5.35 -9.26 -6.99
CA LEU A 53 6.05 -8.19 -7.68
C LEU A 53 7.54 -8.23 -7.33
N ILE A 54 8.40 -8.24 -8.36
CA ILE A 54 9.87 -8.29 -8.19
C ILE A 54 10.39 -7.11 -7.35
N ASP A 55 9.76 -5.94 -7.48
CA ASP A 55 10.14 -4.72 -6.77
C ASP A 55 9.68 -4.69 -5.29
N VAL A 56 8.98 -5.72 -4.80
CA VAL A 56 8.41 -5.75 -3.45
C VAL A 56 9.24 -6.65 -2.54
N LEU A 57 9.93 -6.03 -1.58
CA LEU A 57 10.76 -6.76 -0.61
C LEU A 57 9.93 -7.49 0.46
N LYS A 58 8.87 -6.84 0.96
CA LYS A 58 7.99 -7.40 2.00
C LYS A 58 6.64 -6.68 1.99
N VAL A 59 5.56 -7.42 2.21
CA VAL A 59 4.22 -6.90 2.47
C VAL A 59 3.83 -7.25 3.90
N ILE A 60 3.25 -6.30 4.62
CA ILE A 60 2.74 -6.50 5.99
C ILE A 60 1.31 -5.98 6.01
N ASP A 61 0.38 -6.83 6.41
CA ASP A 61 -0.97 -6.40 6.75
C ASP A 61 -0.97 -5.91 8.20
N VAL A 62 -1.30 -4.63 8.38
CA VAL A 62 -1.31 -3.96 9.69
C VAL A 62 -2.73 -3.76 10.21
N SER A 63 -3.75 -4.30 9.53
CA SER A 63 -5.17 -4.12 9.90
C SER A 63 -5.51 -4.77 11.26
N SER A 64 -4.81 -5.84 11.63
CA SER A 64 -5.03 -6.59 12.87
C SER A 64 -4.03 -6.27 13.99
N GLU A 65 -3.06 -5.39 13.75
CA GLU A 65 -2.03 -5.04 14.74
C GLU A 65 -2.28 -3.67 15.38
N GLU A 66 -1.84 -3.49 16.62
CA GLU A 66 -1.79 -2.17 17.24
C GLU A 66 -0.82 -1.28 16.46
N CYS A 67 -1.36 -0.35 15.67
CA CYS A 67 -0.57 0.55 14.84
C CYS A 67 -0.87 2.02 15.15
N VAL A 68 0.15 2.86 15.07
CA VAL A 68 0.00 4.32 15.17
C VAL A 68 -0.15 4.89 13.76
N ARG A 69 -1.36 5.35 13.43
CA ARG A 69 -1.66 6.04 12.17
C ARG A 69 -1.60 7.55 12.36
N ARG A 70 -0.87 8.25 11.48
CA ARG A 70 -0.80 9.71 11.45
C ARG A 70 -0.94 10.18 10.01
N GLU A 71 -1.78 11.18 9.81
CA GLU A 71 -1.98 11.83 8.52
C GLU A 71 -1.78 13.34 8.68
N LEU A 72 -1.31 13.99 7.62
CA LEU A 72 -1.08 15.43 7.58
C LEU A 72 -2.16 16.06 6.70
N MET A 73 -2.88 17.04 7.24
CA MET A 73 -3.90 17.80 6.52
C MET A 73 -3.52 19.27 6.51
N LEU A 74 -3.57 19.90 5.34
CA LEU A 74 -3.42 21.34 5.17
C LEU A 74 -4.78 21.93 4.80
N VAL A 75 -5.24 22.90 5.58
CA VAL A 75 -6.54 23.57 5.36
C VAL A 75 -6.28 25.05 5.13
N LYS A 76 -6.78 25.56 4.00
CA LYS A 76 -6.85 26.99 3.74
C LYS A 76 -8.27 27.46 4.02
N LEU A 77 -8.40 28.42 4.94
CA LEU A 77 -9.66 29.09 5.29
C LEU A 77 -9.89 30.30 4.38
#